data_AF-A0A1F4NS24-F1
#
_entry.id   AF-A0A1F4NS24-F1
#
_cell.length_a   1.000
_cell.length_b   1.000
_cell.length_c   1.000
_cell.angle_alpha   90.00
_cell.angle_beta   90.00
_cell.angle_gamma   90.00
#
_symmetry.space_group_name_H-M   'P 1'
#
loop_
_entity.id
_entity.type
_entity.pdbx_description
1 polymer ?
#
loop_
_entity_poly.entity_id
_entity_poly.type
_entity_poly.pdbx_seq_one_letter_code
_entity_poly.pdbx_strand_id
1 'polypeptide(L)'
;MAKQLLIVVGESGSGKTTIAKKYANERNDLYLDFDTLFNYKTRDNPPTFIGRLASVISSSPEECFILDGYWPEGLPTPAYLESALNVEVHWCLCFAAPHVIQRRQARKARDPLRSSPTARDVIQKTTEKLFFTITTVDENALFIDTTNDTAEIVDKNLLAQRWGELLLLSDIDASGYDKGYQDIELPSGTALKGYSDSAKTWERLSAALDFKGAQVLDIGCFHGFFSFKAEEAGAKYVVGIEQSPEARSIAHRIGWLKNSKVWFQLGDIDYLQPPREYDIVLVLNMIHHVKNIDASLAHIFGSGRTIVFEIDLAQEGIIIQHAANHGFQLTTRLASHRETREIIILKHPTYQGNVIRSIPSQYQFDYARYRLQKLKKDIKSSAMLYPIKYLVRLYRQWKRNS
;
A
#
# COMPACT_ATOMS: atom_id res chain seq x y z
N MET A 1 39.32 -21.37 6.37
CA MET A 1 39.37 -19.95 5.96
C MET A 1 39.41 -19.15 7.26
N ALA A 2 39.22 -17.82 7.29
CA ALA A 2 38.86 -17.22 8.57
C ALA A 2 37.44 -17.71 8.93
N LYS A 3 37.21 -18.10 10.19
CA LYS A 3 35.87 -18.44 10.67
C LYS A 3 34.96 -17.20 10.54
N GLN A 4 33.68 -17.38 10.25
CA GLN A 4 32.71 -16.30 10.07
C GLN A 4 31.57 -16.38 11.08
N LEU A 5 31.14 -15.24 11.59
CA LEU A 5 30.02 -15.12 12.52
C LEU A 5 29.00 -14.11 11.99
N LEU A 6 27.83 -14.60 11.59
CA LEU A 6 26.66 -13.79 11.28
C LEU A 6 25.82 -13.59 12.55
N ILE A 7 25.65 -12.33 12.97
CA ILE A 7 24.84 -11.99 14.15
C ILE A 7 23.51 -11.40 13.70
N VAL A 8 22.43 -12.17 13.91
CA VAL A 8 21.06 -11.81 13.52
C VAL A 8 20.31 -11.20 14.70
N VAL A 9 20.10 -9.90 14.65
CA VAL A 9 19.43 -9.12 15.70
C VAL A 9 18.06 -8.62 15.27
N GLY A 10 17.23 -8.26 16.25
CA GLY A 10 15.92 -7.68 16.02
C GLY A 10 15.01 -7.71 17.24
N GLU A 11 13.92 -6.98 17.19
CA GLU A 11 12.88 -6.99 18.23
C GLU A 11 12.21 -8.39 18.33
N SER A 12 11.73 -8.75 19.51
CA SER A 12 10.96 -9.97 19.70
C SER A 12 9.75 -10.01 18.77
N GLY A 13 9.69 -11.00 17.87
CA GLY A 13 8.64 -11.09 16.85
C GLY A 13 9.02 -10.51 15.47
N SER A 14 10.23 -9.97 15.31
CA SER A 14 10.79 -9.53 14.02
C SER A 14 11.22 -10.67 13.09
N GLY A 15 11.04 -11.93 13.49
CA GLY A 15 11.45 -13.08 12.68
C GLY A 15 12.93 -13.46 12.78
N LYS A 16 13.76 -12.73 13.54
CA LYS A 16 15.22 -12.98 13.68
C LYS A 16 15.60 -14.46 13.87
N THR A 17 14.96 -15.16 14.81
CA THR A 17 15.27 -16.55 15.15
C THR A 17 14.86 -17.50 14.03
N THR A 18 13.75 -17.21 13.36
CA THR A 18 13.28 -17.99 12.22
C THR A 18 14.24 -17.85 11.04
N ILE A 19 14.71 -16.64 10.76
CA ILE A 19 15.69 -16.38 9.70
C ILE A 19 17.03 -17.02 10.01
N ALA A 20 17.56 -16.84 11.23
CA ALA A 20 18.83 -17.43 11.64
C ALA A 20 18.83 -18.97 11.50
N LYS A 21 17.79 -19.65 12.02
CA LYS A 21 17.65 -21.10 11.90
C LYS A 21 17.52 -21.57 10.45
N LYS A 22 16.73 -20.84 9.65
CA LYS A 22 16.55 -21.15 8.23
C LYS A 22 17.87 -21.05 7.48
N TYR A 23 18.59 -19.94 7.64
CA TYR A 23 19.86 -19.70 6.96
C TYR A 23 20.94 -20.72 7.37
N ALA A 24 21.00 -21.06 8.67
CA ALA A 24 21.89 -22.12 9.17
C ALA A 24 21.62 -23.46 8.50
N ASN A 25 20.35 -23.87 8.47
CA ASN A 25 19.96 -25.14 7.90
C ASN A 25 20.18 -25.21 6.38
N GLU A 26 19.92 -24.14 5.65
CA GLU A 26 20.12 -24.10 4.19
C GLU A 26 21.59 -24.19 3.77
N ARG A 27 22.51 -23.74 4.63
CA ARG A 27 23.95 -23.70 4.36
C ARG A 27 24.75 -24.77 5.08
N ASN A 28 24.10 -25.53 5.97
CA ASN A 28 24.75 -26.44 6.90
C ASN A 28 25.78 -25.72 7.80
N ASP A 29 25.46 -24.50 8.22
CA ASP A 29 26.25 -23.68 9.16
C ASP A 29 25.78 -23.92 10.61
N LEU A 30 26.62 -23.63 11.62
CA LEU A 30 26.24 -23.84 13.02
C LEU A 30 25.32 -22.73 13.55
N TYR A 31 24.08 -23.09 13.88
CA TYR A 31 23.18 -22.19 14.60
C TYR A 31 23.51 -22.13 16.10
N LEU A 32 23.64 -20.91 16.62
CA LEU A 32 23.86 -20.59 18.01
C LEU A 32 22.66 -19.81 18.54
N ASP A 33 22.02 -20.31 19.60
CA ASP A 33 20.90 -19.67 20.25
C ASP A 33 21.41 -18.76 21.38
N PHE A 34 21.24 -17.44 21.25
CA PHE A 34 21.69 -16.50 22.29
C PHE A 34 21.08 -16.80 23.65
N ASP A 35 19.84 -17.27 23.73
CA ASP A 35 19.18 -17.55 25.01
C ASP A 35 19.82 -18.73 25.74
N THR A 36 20.54 -19.60 25.02
CA THR A 36 21.31 -20.71 25.61
C THR A 36 22.69 -20.27 26.10
N LEU A 37 23.25 -19.22 25.48
CA LEU A 37 24.59 -18.70 25.77
C LEU A 37 24.58 -17.55 26.78
N PHE A 38 23.45 -16.84 26.91
CA PHE A 38 23.28 -15.70 27.81
C PHE A 38 22.57 -16.10 29.11
N ASN A 39 23.17 -15.78 30.25
CA ASN A 39 22.55 -16.03 31.56
C ASN A 39 21.69 -14.84 31.99
N TYR A 40 20.38 -14.98 31.79
CA TYR A 40 19.39 -13.99 32.20
C TYR A 40 19.30 -13.79 33.72
N LYS A 41 19.63 -14.80 34.54
CA LYS A 41 19.53 -14.71 36.01
C LYS A 41 20.59 -13.77 36.59
N THR A 42 21.81 -13.85 36.07
CA THR A 42 22.92 -13.02 36.53
C THR A 42 23.10 -11.76 35.69
N ARG A 43 22.37 -11.63 34.56
CA ARG A 43 22.59 -10.64 33.50
C ARG A 43 24.07 -10.59 33.16
N ASP A 44 24.54 -11.56 32.39
CA ASP A 44 25.96 -11.62 32.04
C ASP A 44 26.47 -10.23 31.66
N ASN A 45 27.61 -9.87 32.23
CA ASN A 45 28.37 -8.78 31.66
C ASN A 45 28.85 -9.20 30.24
N PRO A 46 29.03 -8.24 29.32
CA PRO A 46 29.44 -8.55 27.95
C PRO A 46 30.70 -9.44 27.83
N PRO A 47 31.76 -9.27 28.64
CA PRO A 47 32.94 -10.15 28.58
C PRO A 47 32.65 -11.62 28.88
N THR A 48 31.76 -11.91 29.84
CA THR A 48 31.42 -13.30 30.22
C THR A 48 30.70 -14.02 29.08
N PHE A 49 29.73 -13.34 28.45
CA PHE A 49 29.04 -13.87 27.29
C PHE A 49 30.02 -14.14 26.13
N ILE A 50 30.89 -13.17 25.83
CA ILE A 50 31.87 -13.28 24.74
C ILE A 50 32.85 -14.41 24.99
N GLY A 51 33.32 -14.60 26.23
CA GLY A 51 34.20 -15.72 26.56
C GLY A 51 33.55 -17.08 26.32
N ARG A 52 32.25 -17.23 26.61
CA ARG A 52 31.50 -18.45 26.28
C ARG A 52 31.35 -18.66 24.78
N LEU A 53 31.00 -17.59 24.06
CA LEU A 53 30.89 -17.63 22.60
C LEU A 53 32.23 -18.01 21.95
N ALA A 54 33.33 -17.43 22.42
CA ALA A 54 34.69 -17.75 21.96
C ALA A 54 35.00 -19.24 22.16
N SER A 55 34.69 -19.79 23.33
CA SER A 55 34.90 -21.21 23.64
C SER A 55 34.13 -22.14 22.70
N VAL A 56 32.88 -21.78 22.34
CA VAL A 56 32.06 -22.56 21.40
C VAL A 56 32.65 -22.49 19.99
N ILE A 57 32.98 -21.29 19.52
CA ILE A 57 33.57 -21.08 18.19
C ILE A 57 34.91 -21.79 18.05
N SER A 58 35.81 -21.67 19.04
CA SER A 58 37.16 -22.23 18.97
C SER A 58 37.17 -23.76 18.98
N SER A 59 36.23 -24.39 19.70
CA SER A 59 36.13 -25.85 19.82
C SER A 59 35.33 -26.51 18.70
N SER A 60 34.56 -25.73 17.93
CA SER A 60 33.75 -26.24 16.83
C SER A 60 34.61 -26.49 15.57
N PRO A 61 34.37 -27.58 14.82
CA PRO A 61 34.97 -27.80 13.51
C PRO A 61 34.35 -26.94 12.40
N GLU A 62 33.21 -26.30 12.68
CA GLU A 62 32.47 -25.48 11.70
C GLU A 62 33.19 -24.16 11.41
N GLU A 63 33.10 -23.70 10.17
CA GLU A 63 33.73 -22.45 9.73
C GLU A 63 32.78 -21.25 9.80
N CYS A 64 31.47 -21.50 9.78
CA CYS A 64 30.43 -20.48 9.75
C CYS A 64 29.46 -20.66 10.91
N PHE A 65 29.17 -19.57 11.60
CA PHE A 65 28.32 -19.54 12.80
C PHE A 65 27.22 -18.50 12.60
N ILE A 66 26.00 -18.84 13.03
CA ILE A 66 24.86 -17.92 12.98
C ILE A 66 24.27 -17.80 14.36
N LEU A 67 24.43 -16.61 14.95
CA LEU A 67 23.95 -16.29 16.29
C LEU A 67 22.72 -15.40 16.17
N ASP A 68 21.55 -15.86 16.63
CA ASP A 68 20.39 -14.97 16.77
C ASP A 68 20.37 -14.32 18.15
N GLY A 69 19.95 -13.06 18.30
CA GLY A 69 19.94 -12.47 19.64
C GLY A 69 19.37 -11.06 19.75
N TYR A 70 19.41 -10.52 20.97
CA TYR A 70 19.07 -9.13 21.28
C TYR A 70 20.09 -8.60 22.30
N TRP A 71 20.74 -7.49 21.99
CA TRP A 71 21.74 -6.86 22.87
C TRP A 71 21.15 -5.58 23.50
N PRO A 72 20.60 -5.67 24.72
CA PRO A 72 19.87 -4.56 25.33
C PRO A 72 20.76 -3.36 25.70
N GLU A 73 22.04 -3.58 26.00
CA GLU A 73 22.96 -2.56 26.55
C GLU A 73 23.87 -1.89 25.50
N GLY A 74 23.64 -2.18 24.22
CA GLY A 74 24.46 -1.68 23.12
C GLY A 74 25.17 -2.81 22.38
N LEU A 75 25.34 -2.64 21.06
CA LEU A 75 25.98 -3.63 20.21
C LEU A 75 27.50 -3.39 20.24
N PRO A 76 28.33 -4.40 20.53
CA PRO A 76 29.76 -4.28 20.38
C PRO A 76 30.13 -4.04 18.91
N THR A 77 31.20 -3.27 18.65
CA THR A 77 31.69 -3.07 17.29
C THR A 77 32.18 -4.40 16.70
N PRO A 78 32.03 -4.64 15.37
CA PRO A 78 32.63 -5.78 14.68
C PRO A 78 34.10 -5.99 15.08
N ALA A 79 34.94 -4.95 14.97
CA ALA A 79 36.37 -5.02 15.29
C ALA A 79 36.69 -5.59 16.68
N TYR A 80 35.87 -5.26 17.68
CA TYR A 80 36.02 -5.80 19.03
C TYR A 80 35.67 -7.29 19.10
N LEU A 81 34.57 -7.69 18.45
CA LEU A 81 34.16 -9.10 18.39
C LEU A 81 35.12 -9.93 17.54
N GLU A 82 35.59 -9.40 16.41
CA GLU A 82 36.58 -10.05 15.55
C GLU A 82 37.88 -10.30 16.31
N SER A 83 38.36 -9.31 17.06
CA SER A 83 39.53 -9.47 17.92
C SER A 83 39.31 -10.46 19.07
N ALA A 84 38.13 -10.48 19.68
CA ALA A 84 37.85 -11.32 20.85
C ALA A 84 37.55 -12.78 20.48
N LEU A 85 36.99 -13.02 19.29
CA LEU A 85 36.52 -14.33 18.83
C LEU A 85 37.44 -14.96 17.77
N ASN A 86 38.33 -14.16 17.16
CA ASN A 86 39.17 -14.55 16.02
C ASN A 86 38.33 -15.08 14.84
N VAL A 87 37.30 -14.31 14.48
CA VAL A 87 36.36 -14.57 13.37
C VAL A 87 36.10 -13.27 12.61
N GLU A 88 35.63 -13.36 11.37
CA GLU A 88 35.01 -12.24 10.64
C GLU A 88 33.57 -12.07 11.13
N VAL A 89 33.13 -10.83 11.39
CA VAL A 89 31.80 -10.56 11.98
C VAL A 89 30.93 -9.77 11.01
N HIS A 90 29.70 -10.25 10.81
CA HIS A 90 28.69 -9.55 10.00
C HIS A 90 27.42 -9.33 10.81
N TRP A 91 26.88 -8.10 10.80
CA TRP A 91 25.59 -7.81 11.41
C TRP A 91 24.44 -8.02 10.43
N CYS A 92 23.34 -8.55 10.93
CA CYS A 92 22.08 -8.64 10.21
C CYS A 92 20.93 -8.18 11.12
N LEU A 93 20.18 -7.17 10.70
CA LEU A 93 18.96 -6.74 11.39
C LEU A 93 17.72 -7.29 10.70
N CYS A 94 16.99 -8.14 11.41
CA CYS A 94 15.62 -8.48 11.03
C CYS A 94 14.63 -7.50 11.66
N PHE A 95 13.80 -6.88 10.84
CA PHE A 95 12.74 -5.97 11.25
C PHE A 95 11.41 -6.33 10.57
N ALA A 96 10.31 -5.74 11.05
CA ALA A 96 8.99 -5.84 10.45
C ALA A 96 8.13 -4.66 10.91
N ALA A 97 7.03 -4.40 10.21
CA ALA A 97 6.07 -3.37 10.60
C ALA A 97 5.60 -3.55 12.06
N PRO A 98 5.46 -2.48 12.86
CA PRO A 98 5.13 -2.60 14.28
C PRO A 98 3.86 -3.40 14.59
N HIS A 99 2.79 -3.22 13.79
CA HIS A 99 1.56 -4.00 13.94
C HIS A 99 1.76 -5.51 13.68
N VAL A 100 2.66 -5.90 12.77
CA VAL A 100 2.99 -7.30 12.48
C VAL A 100 3.74 -7.91 13.66
N ILE A 101 4.76 -7.22 14.18
CA ILE A 101 5.50 -7.66 15.36
C ILE A 101 4.55 -7.83 16.56
N GLN A 102 3.72 -6.83 16.84
CA GLN A 102 2.75 -6.88 17.93
C GLN A 102 1.78 -8.06 17.78
N ARG A 103 1.27 -8.30 16.56
CA ARG A 103 0.39 -9.44 16.27
C ARG A 103 1.10 -10.78 16.48
N ARG A 104 2.37 -10.91 16.08
CA ARG A 104 3.20 -12.10 16.31
C ARG A 104 3.45 -12.33 17.80
N GLN A 105 3.73 -11.28 18.57
CA GLN A 105 3.87 -11.35 20.03
C GLN A 105 2.55 -11.77 20.69
N ALA A 106 1.42 -11.18 20.30
CA ALA A 106 0.10 -11.52 20.83
C ALA A 106 -0.30 -12.98 20.55
N ARG A 107 0.05 -13.52 19.38
CA ARG A 107 -0.15 -14.95 19.06
C ARG A 107 0.65 -15.85 20.00
N LYS A 108 1.89 -15.46 20.34
CA LYS A 108 2.76 -16.19 21.29
C LYS A 108 2.32 -16.04 22.75
N ALA A 109 1.67 -14.92 23.11
CA ALA A 109 1.17 -14.62 24.45
C ALA A 109 -0.18 -15.30 24.79
N ARG A 110 -0.72 -16.13 23.89
CA ARG A 110 -1.86 -17.03 24.21
C ARG A 110 -1.46 -18.19 25.14
N ASP A 111 -0.17 -18.33 25.40
CA ASP A 111 0.39 -19.14 26.48
C ASP A 111 0.31 -18.33 27.80
N PRO A 112 -0.43 -18.80 28.83
CA PRO A 112 -0.65 -18.06 30.08
C PRO A 112 0.63 -17.76 30.88
N LEU A 113 1.78 -18.33 30.50
CA LEU A 113 3.09 -18.09 31.11
C LEU A 113 3.90 -16.96 30.44
N ARG A 114 3.39 -16.30 29.40
CA ARG A 114 4.14 -15.29 28.62
C ARG A 114 3.61 -13.86 28.78
N SER A 115 4.53 -12.90 28.66
CA SER A 115 4.27 -11.46 28.81
C SER A 115 3.28 -10.91 27.77
N SER A 116 2.55 -9.87 28.16
CA SER A 116 1.68 -9.10 27.27
C SER A 116 2.44 -8.58 26.04
N PRO A 117 1.78 -8.46 24.87
CA PRO A 117 2.42 -7.90 23.69
C PRO A 117 2.90 -6.47 23.94
N THR A 118 4.08 -6.16 23.43
CA THR A 118 4.70 -4.84 23.53
C THR A 118 3.87 -3.81 22.76
N ALA A 119 3.80 -2.59 23.27
CA ALA A 119 3.13 -1.48 22.60
C ALA A 119 3.83 -1.14 21.27
N ARG A 120 3.08 -0.72 20.26
CA ARG A 120 3.62 -0.46 18.91
C ARG A 120 4.64 0.67 18.88
N ASP A 121 4.44 1.70 19.69
CA ASP A 121 5.37 2.84 19.80
C ASP A 121 6.70 2.41 20.41
N VAL A 122 6.68 1.45 21.35
CA VAL A 122 7.89 0.86 21.91
C VAL A 122 8.60 0.00 20.87
N ILE A 123 7.88 -0.85 20.14
CA ILE A 123 8.44 -1.64 19.02
C ILE A 123 9.10 -0.72 17.98
N GLN A 124 8.43 0.39 17.65
CA GLN A 124 8.96 1.39 16.73
C GLN A 124 10.29 1.97 17.26
N LYS A 125 10.29 2.53 18.47
CA LYS A 125 11.48 3.15 19.08
C LYS A 125 12.65 2.17 19.20
N THR A 126 12.38 0.93 19.59
CA THR A 126 13.43 -0.10 19.69
C THR A 126 14.02 -0.42 18.31
N THR A 127 13.17 -0.58 17.29
CA THR A 127 13.64 -0.88 15.93
C THR A 127 14.46 0.27 15.35
N GLU A 128 14.02 1.52 15.55
CA GLU A 128 14.76 2.72 15.15
C GLU A 128 16.13 2.82 15.86
N LYS A 129 16.16 2.54 17.16
CA LYS A 129 17.42 2.48 17.93
C LYS A 129 18.36 1.41 17.37
N LEU A 130 17.85 0.24 17.00
CA LEU A 130 18.63 -0.83 16.38
C LEU A 130 19.16 -0.40 15.00
N PHE A 131 18.36 0.25 14.16
CA PHE A 131 18.82 0.81 12.89
C PHE A 131 20.01 1.75 13.12
N PHE A 132 19.85 2.73 14.00
CA PHE A 132 20.92 3.70 14.28
C PHE A 132 22.18 3.03 14.82
N THR A 133 22.03 2.10 15.76
CA THR A 133 23.18 1.42 16.38
C THR A 133 23.94 0.59 15.34
N ILE A 134 23.24 -0.22 14.56
CA ILE A 134 23.86 -1.12 13.57
C ILE A 134 24.53 -0.33 12.45
N THR A 135 23.83 0.68 11.90
CA THR A 135 24.39 1.51 10.83
C THR A 135 25.60 2.34 11.25
N THR A 136 25.80 2.53 12.56
CA THR A 136 26.97 3.20 13.15
C THR A 136 28.14 2.25 13.38
N VAL A 137 27.88 0.99 13.76
CA VAL A 137 28.95 0.03 14.09
C VAL A 137 29.39 -0.83 12.90
N ASP A 138 28.54 -0.98 11.89
CA ASP A 138 28.82 -1.79 10.69
C ASP A 138 28.19 -1.15 9.45
N GLU A 139 29.05 -0.68 8.54
CA GLU A 139 28.60 -0.07 7.30
C GLU A 139 27.99 -1.08 6.32
N ASN A 140 28.39 -2.36 6.43
CA ASN A 140 28.02 -3.46 5.54
C ASN A 140 26.93 -4.37 6.12
N ALA A 141 26.29 -3.95 7.21
CA ALA A 141 25.23 -4.72 7.83
C ALA A 141 24.08 -5.04 6.86
N LEU A 142 23.55 -6.26 6.97
CA LEU A 142 22.38 -6.70 6.22
C LEU A 142 21.10 -6.26 6.93
N PHE A 143 20.10 -5.84 6.16
CA PHE A 143 18.77 -5.50 6.67
C PHE A 143 17.75 -6.42 6.02
N ILE A 144 16.94 -7.10 6.84
CA ILE A 144 15.96 -8.07 6.38
C ILE A 144 14.57 -7.63 6.86
N ASP A 145 13.73 -7.21 5.93
CA ASP A 145 12.32 -6.97 6.19
C ASP A 145 11.56 -8.31 6.18
N THR A 146 10.90 -8.61 7.30
CA THR A 146 10.08 -9.80 7.46
C THR A 146 8.60 -9.47 7.62
N THR A 147 8.16 -8.29 7.20
CA THR A 147 6.76 -7.85 7.33
C THR A 147 5.82 -8.80 6.60
N ASN A 148 6.20 -9.19 5.39
CA ASN A 148 5.45 -10.13 4.55
C ASN A 148 5.84 -11.59 4.84
N ASP A 149 5.15 -12.53 4.20
CA ASP A 149 5.44 -13.96 4.34
C ASP A 149 6.83 -14.33 3.80
N THR A 150 7.32 -13.57 2.81
CA THR A 150 8.68 -13.66 2.27
C THR A 150 9.57 -12.60 2.90
N ALA A 151 10.75 -13.03 3.38
CA ALA A 151 11.76 -12.11 3.88
C ALA A 151 12.52 -11.46 2.70
N GLU A 152 12.73 -10.16 2.78
CA GLU A 152 13.34 -9.35 1.73
C GLU A 152 14.59 -8.65 2.28
N ILE A 153 15.72 -8.73 1.55
CA ILE A 153 16.90 -7.94 1.86
C ILE A 153 16.66 -6.51 1.40
N VAL A 154 16.91 -5.54 2.28
CA VAL A 154 16.69 -4.12 2.04
C VAL A 154 18.03 -3.40 1.97
N ASP A 155 18.22 -2.60 0.91
CA ASP A 155 19.39 -1.73 0.77
C ASP A 155 19.42 -0.70 1.91
N LYS A 156 20.59 -0.48 2.50
CA LYS A 156 20.79 0.50 3.58
C LYS A 156 20.31 1.90 3.21
N ASN A 157 20.47 2.32 1.96
CA ASN A 157 20.04 3.62 1.45
C ASN A 157 18.51 3.72 1.32
N LEU A 158 17.80 2.59 1.21
CA LEU A 158 16.33 2.53 1.18
C LEU A 158 15.71 2.28 2.55
N LEU A 159 16.51 2.04 3.59
CA LEU A 159 16.04 1.63 4.90
C LEU A 159 15.10 2.65 5.54
N ALA A 160 15.46 3.93 5.52
CA ALA A 160 14.63 5.00 6.09
C ALA A 160 13.30 5.14 5.35
N GLN A 161 13.33 5.03 4.02
CA GLN A 161 12.14 5.08 3.17
C GLN A 161 11.23 3.87 3.43
N ARG A 162 11.79 2.66 3.40
CA ARG A 162 11.09 1.41 3.73
C ARG A 162 10.46 1.49 5.11
N TRP A 163 11.20 1.97 6.11
CA TRP A 163 10.67 2.09 7.47
C TRP A 163 9.50 3.07 7.56
N GLY A 164 9.61 4.25 6.93
CA GLY A 164 8.52 5.23 6.86
C GLY A 164 7.24 4.65 6.23
N GLU A 165 7.40 3.84 5.17
CA GLU A 165 6.30 3.12 4.54
C GLU A 165 5.68 2.08 5.48
N LEU A 166 6.48 1.27 6.19
CA LEU A 166 5.96 0.30 7.15
C LEU A 166 5.23 0.95 8.34
N LEU A 167 5.67 2.14 8.77
CA LEU A 167 4.95 2.94 9.78
C LEU A 167 3.61 3.41 9.26
N LEU A 168 3.56 3.95 8.04
CA LEU A 168 2.29 4.31 7.38
C LEU A 168 1.34 3.12 7.30
N LEU A 169 1.81 1.98 6.79
CA LEU A 169 0.99 0.77 6.67
C LEU A 169 0.52 0.27 8.05
N SER A 170 1.34 0.41 9.09
CA SER A 170 0.99 0.05 10.46
C SER A 170 -0.11 0.93 11.05
N ASP A 171 -0.09 2.23 10.77
CA ASP A 171 -1.12 3.16 11.21
C ASP A 171 -2.43 2.94 10.47
N ILE A 172 -2.34 2.72 9.15
CA ILE A 172 -3.49 2.37 8.32
C ILE A 172 -4.09 1.06 8.81
N ASP A 173 -3.28 0.04 9.14
CA ASP A 173 -3.81 -1.23 9.66
C ASP A 173 -4.57 -1.06 10.98
N ALA A 174 -4.13 -0.11 11.80
CA ALA A 174 -4.76 0.27 13.06
C ALA A 174 -6.09 1.01 12.88
N SER A 175 -6.25 1.71 11.75
CA SER A 175 -7.43 2.53 11.50
C SER A 175 -8.67 1.66 11.32
N GLY A 176 -9.80 2.07 11.92
CA GLY A 176 -11.12 1.48 11.68
C GLY A 176 -11.76 1.94 10.36
N TYR A 177 -10.99 2.61 9.52
CA TYR A 177 -11.39 3.19 8.24
C TYR A 177 -11.28 2.16 7.11
N ASP A 178 -12.06 2.30 6.03
CA ASP A 178 -11.87 1.47 4.83
C ASP A 178 -10.55 1.84 4.15
N LYS A 179 -9.48 1.14 4.53
CA LYS A 179 -8.12 1.30 4.02
C LYS A 179 -7.88 0.70 2.63
N GLY A 180 -8.81 -0.11 2.13
CA GLY A 180 -8.54 -1.07 1.05
C GLY A 180 -9.04 -0.66 -0.32
N TYR A 181 -9.48 0.58 -0.55
CA TYR A 181 -10.05 0.90 -1.85
C TYR A 181 -8.99 0.94 -2.96
N GLN A 182 -7.92 1.74 -2.82
CA GLN A 182 -6.88 1.91 -3.85
C GLN A 182 -5.61 1.09 -3.59
N ASP A 183 -5.11 0.45 -4.65
CA ASP A 183 -3.74 -0.07 -4.69
C ASP A 183 -2.77 1.07 -4.96
N ILE A 184 -1.82 1.31 -4.07
CA ILE A 184 -0.81 2.37 -4.24
C ILE A 184 0.58 1.80 -3.98
N GLU A 185 1.39 1.81 -5.04
CA GLU A 185 2.81 1.51 -4.98
C GLU A 185 3.56 2.63 -4.24
N LEU A 186 4.40 2.21 -3.30
CA LEU A 186 5.26 3.07 -2.51
C LEU A 186 6.72 2.93 -2.98
N PRO A 187 7.53 3.98 -2.81
CA PRO A 187 8.86 4.05 -3.44
C PRO A 187 9.84 2.90 -3.13
N SER A 188 9.79 2.30 -1.94
CA SER A 188 10.67 1.17 -1.59
C SER A 188 10.20 -0.18 -2.16
N GLY A 189 9.16 -0.18 -3.00
CA GLY A 189 8.54 -1.38 -3.57
C GLY A 189 7.48 -2.02 -2.69
N THR A 190 7.16 -1.45 -1.51
CA THR A 190 5.93 -1.84 -0.81
C THR A 190 4.70 -1.29 -1.52
N ALA A 191 3.52 -1.75 -1.11
CA ALA A 191 2.28 -1.18 -1.59
C ALA A 191 1.19 -1.22 -0.53
N LEU A 192 0.33 -0.20 -0.53
CA LEU A 192 -1.00 -0.33 0.01
C LEU A 192 -1.78 -1.24 -0.94
N LYS A 193 -2.31 -2.35 -0.43
CA LYS A 193 -3.15 -3.27 -1.22
C LYS A 193 -4.61 -2.85 -1.13
N GLY A 194 -5.22 -2.69 -2.28
CA GLY A 194 -6.64 -2.40 -2.43
C GLY A 194 -7.38 -3.40 -3.32
N TYR A 195 -8.65 -3.11 -3.57
CA TYR A 195 -9.55 -3.98 -4.34
C TYR A 195 -10.14 -3.30 -5.60
N SER A 196 -9.83 -2.03 -5.84
CA SER A 196 -10.44 -1.25 -6.93
C SER A 196 -9.84 -1.48 -8.31
N ASP A 197 -8.66 -2.11 -8.43
CA ASP A 197 -7.90 -2.23 -9.68
C ASP A 197 -7.71 -0.87 -10.38
N SER A 198 -7.42 0.20 -9.62
CA SER A 198 -7.37 1.58 -10.16
C SER A 198 -6.38 1.75 -11.31
N ALA A 199 -5.34 0.91 -11.41
CA ALA A 199 -4.42 0.86 -12.54
C ALA A 199 -5.12 0.60 -13.88
N LYS A 200 -6.18 -0.22 -13.92
CA LYS A 200 -6.95 -0.48 -15.15
C LYS A 200 -7.72 0.75 -15.62
N THR A 201 -8.30 1.53 -14.70
CA THR A 201 -8.87 2.84 -15.05
C THR A 201 -7.78 3.76 -15.59
N TRP A 202 -6.62 3.82 -14.93
CA TRP A 202 -5.51 4.67 -15.36
C TRP A 202 -4.98 4.35 -16.76
N GLU A 203 -4.85 3.07 -17.14
CA GLU A 203 -4.47 2.66 -18.49
C GLU A 203 -5.41 3.24 -19.56
N ARG A 204 -6.71 3.28 -19.28
CA ARG A 204 -7.72 3.84 -20.21
C ARG A 204 -7.63 5.36 -20.26
N LEU A 205 -7.46 5.99 -19.10
CA LEU A 205 -7.32 7.45 -19.00
C LEU A 205 -6.08 7.94 -19.73
N SER A 206 -4.91 7.35 -19.45
CA SER A 206 -3.64 7.71 -20.10
C SER A 206 -3.60 7.41 -21.60
N ALA A 207 -4.41 6.46 -22.08
CA ALA A 207 -4.59 6.21 -23.51
C ALA A 207 -5.53 7.21 -24.21
N ALA A 208 -6.40 7.90 -23.46
CA ALA A 208 -7.39 8.83 -24.00
C ALA A 208 -7.07 10.30 -23.69
N LEU A 209 -6.19 10.55 -22.72
CA LEU A 209 -5.89 11.88 -22.21
C LEU A 209 -4.39 12.17 -22.20
N ASP A 210 -4.02 13.38 -22.63
CA ASP A 210 -2.67 13.91 -22.44
C ASP A 210 -2.62 14.77 -21.17
N PHE A 211 -1.88 14.31 -20.17
CA PHE A 211 -1.69 15.01 -18.90
C PHE A 211 -0.51 15.97 -18.91
N LYS A 212 0.34 15.95 -19.95
CA LYS A 212 1.59 16.72 -19.96
C LYS A 212 1.31 18.22 -19.91
N GLY A 213 1.81 18.87 -18.87
CA GLY A 213 1.64 20.30 -18.64
C GLY A 213 0.25 20.72 -18.17
N ALA A 214 -0.69 19.78 -18.03
CA ALA A 214 -2.07 20.06 -17.63
C ALA A 214 -2.17 20.47 -16.15
N GLN A 215 -3.13 21.33 -15.84
CA GLN A 215 -3.62 21.52 -14.47
C GLN A 215 -4.74 20.52 -14.21
N VAL A 216 -4.55 19.63 -13.25
CA VAL A 216 -5.46 18.52 -12.96
C VAL A 216 -6.14 18.72 -11.62
N LEU A 217 -7.44 18.48 -11.58
CA LEU A 217 -8.24 18.36 -10.36
C LEU A 217 -8.75 16.93 -10.25
N ASP A 218 -8.49 16.26 -9.12
CA ASP A 218 -8.95 14.91 -8.80
C ASP A 218 -9.95 14.99 -7.64
N ILE A 219 -11.24 14.84 -7.94
CA ILE A 219 -12.34 15.01 -6.98
C ILE A 219 -12.72 13.66 -6.38
N GLY A 220 -12.70 13.57 -5.05
CA GLY A 220 -12.82 12.30 -4.34
C GLY A 220 -11.55 11.46 -4.49
N CYS A 221 -10.38 12.10 -4.32
CA CYS A 221 -9.09 11.49 -4.63
C CYS A 221 -8.72 10.32 -3.71
N PHE A 222 -9.41 10.17 -2.56
CA PHE A 222 -9.15 9.13 -1.58
C PHE A 222 -7.69 9.15 -1.10
N HIS A 223 -6.91 8.10 -1.38
CA HIS A 223 -5.48 8.03 -1.04
C HIS A 223 -4.56 8.61 -2.13
N GLY A 224 -5.13 9.18 -3.20
CA GLY A 224 -4.43 9.98 -4.20
C GLY A 224 -3.90 9.22 -5.41
N PHE A 225 -4.30 7.96 -5.65
CA PHE A 225 -3.75 7.15 -6.75
C PHE A 225 -3.74 7.88 -8.11
N PHE A 226 -4.88 8.43 -8.55
CA PHE A 226 -4.98 9.12 -9.83
C PHE A 226 -4.26 10.47 -9.81
N SER A 227 -4.24 11.15 -8.66
CA SER A 227 -3.47 12.37 -8.48
C SER A 227 -1.97 12.14 -8.70
N PHE A 228 -1.40 11.09 -8.09
CA PHE A 228 0.02 10.72 -8.29
C PHE A 228 0.29 10.30 -9.73
N LYS A 229 -0.61 9.52 -10.33
CA LYS A 229 -0.44 9.09 -11.72
C LYS A 229 -0.49 10.25 -12.71
N ALA A 230 -1.33 11.25 -12.48
CA ALA A 230 -1.36 12.47 -13.28
C ALA A 230 -0.05 13.27 -13.15
N GLU A 231 0.50 13.38 -11.93
CA GLU A 231 1.82 13.99 -11.72
C GLU A 231 2.93 13.21 -12.44
N GLU A 232 2.97 11.89 -12.28
CA GLU A 232 3.92 10.98 -12.94
C GLU A 232 3.82 11.10 -14.49
N ALA A 233 2.63 11.37 -15.02
CA ALA A 233 2.38 11.62 -16.45
C ALA A 233 2.75 13.04 -16.92
N GLY A 234 3.33 13.87 -16.06
CA GLY A 234 3.85 15.19 -16.40
C GLY A 234 2.84 16.33 -16.25
N ALA A 235 1.75 16.15 -15.50
CA ALA A 235 0.88 17.27 -15.11
C ALA A 235 1.68 18.38 -14.44
N LYS A 236 1.41 19.63 -14.81
CA LYS A 236 2.11 20.80 -14.25
C LYS A 236 1.72 21.05 -12.80
N TYR A 237 0.46 20.78 -12.49
CA TYR A 237 -0.11 20.98 -11.16
C TYR A 237 -1.25 19.99 -10.96
N VAL A 238 -1.32 19.35 -9.80
CA VAL A 238 -2.42 18.46 -9.42
C VAL A 238 -3.02 18.88 -8.06
N VAL A 239 -4.34 19.11 -7.99
CA VAL A 239 -5.09 19.18 -6.72
C VAL A 239 -5.89 17.89 -6.56
N GLY A 240 -5.76 17.23 -5.41
CA GLY A 240 -6.71 16.20 -4.96
C GLY A 240 -7.66 16.76 -3.90
N ILE A 241 -8.96 16.56 -4.05
CA ILE A 241 -9.97 16.94 -3.05
C ILE A 241 -10.58 15.68 -2.44
N GLU A 242 -10.62 15.64 -1.11
CA GLU A 242 -11.20 14.53 -0.36
C GLU A 242 -11.98 15.08 0.84
N GLN A 243 -13.15 14.51 1.12
CA GLN A 243 -14.02 14.94 2.23
C GLN A 243 -13.65 14.26 3.55
N SER A 244 -13.07 13.05 3.51
CA SER A 244 -12.61 12.34 4.70
C SER A 244 -11.26 12.92 5.17
N PRO A 245 -11.19 13.48 6.39
CA PRO A 245 -9.93 13.92 6.98
C PRO A 245 -8.88 12.80 7.04
N GLU A 246 -9.32 11.57 7.30
CA GLU A 246 -8.49 10.38 7.42
C GLU A 246 -7.86 9.99 6.08
N ALA A 247 -8.67 9.79 5.02
CA ALA A 247 -8.12 9.45 3.69
C ALA A 247 -7.21 10.54 3.15
N ARG A 248 -7.59 11.82 3.32
CA ARG A 248 -6.75 12.95 2.92
C ARG A 248 -5.41 12.97 3.68
N SER A 249 -5.43 12.67 4.98
CA SER A 249 -4.20 12.56 5.80
C SER A 249 -3.31 11.43 5.28
N ILE A 250 -3.89 10.29 4.93
CA ILE A 250 -3.16 9.17 4.32
C ILE A 250 -2.56 9.59 2.96
N ALA A 251 -3.33 10.24 2.09
CA ALA A 251 -2.85 10.74 0.80
C ALA A 251 -1.67 11.71 0.97
N HIS A 252 -1.74 12.62 1.95
CA HIS A 252 -0.64 13.53 2.30
C HIS A 252 0.63 12.78 2.72
N ARG A 253 0.49 11.77 3.59
CA ARG A 253 1.63 10.96 4.05
C ARG A 253 2.25 10.15 2.91
N ILE A 254 1.43 9.57 2.03
CA ILE A 254 1.89 8.91 0.81
C ILE A 254 2.62 9.90 -0.09
N GLY A 255 2.08 11.11 -0.27
CA GLY A 255 2.70 12.17 -1.04
C GLY A 255 4.08 12.56 -0.50
N TRP A 256 4.21 12.67 0.82
CA TRP A 256 5.50 12.92 1.47
C TRP A 256 6.51 11.80 1.21
N LEU A 257 6.11 10.53 1.36
CA LEU A 257 6.97 9.37 1.09
C LEU A 257 7.40 9.32 -0.39
N LYS A 258 6.49 9.65 -1.31
CA LYS A 258 6.73 9.70 -2.77
C LYS A 258 7.48 10.96 -3.22
N ASN A 259 7.77 11.91 -2.32
CA ASN A 259 8.28 13.24 -2.67
C ASN A 259 7.42 13.93 -3.77
N SER A 260 6.11 13.75 -3.67
CA SER A 260 5.10 14.28 -4.60
C SER A 260 4.82 15.76 -4.33
N LYS A 261 4.49 16.49 -5.40
CA LYS A 261 4.05 17.90 -5.38
C LYS A 261 2.53 18.03 -5.50
N VAL A 262 1.78 16.92 -5.48
CA VAL A 262 0.33 16.95 -5.46
C VAL A 262 -0.16 17.70 -4.21
N TRP A 263 -1.10 18.62 -4.42
CA TRP A 263 -1.73 19.35 -3.32
C TRP A 263 -3.05 18.70 -2.92
N PHE A 264 -3.11 18.10 -1.73
CA PHE A 264 -4.35 17.50 -1.21
C PHE A 264 -5.11 18.46 -0.30
N GLN A 265 -6.38 18.72 -0.61
CA GLN A 265 -7.26 19.62 0.13
C GLN A 265 -8.43 18.86 0.76
N LEU A 266 -8.80 19.24 1.99
CA LEU A 266 -10.03 18.78 2.62
C LEU A 266 -11.19 19.58 2.02
N GLY A 267 -12.18 18.90 1.44
CA GLY A 267 -13.32 19.58 0.83
C GLY A 267 -14.44 18.63 0.46
N ASP A 268 -15.66 19.17 0.48
CA ASP A 268 -16.87 18.52 -0.02
C ASP A 268 -17.24 19.18 -1.35
N ILE A 269 -17.48 18.34 -2.37
CA ILE A 269 -17.81 18.78 -3.72
C ILE A 269 -19.12 19.59 -3.78
N ASP A 270 -20.04 19.32 -2.84
CA ASP A 270 -21.30 20.06 -2.73
C ASP A 270 -21.08 21.55 -2.38
N TYR A 271 -19.88 21.92 -1.91
CA TYR A 271 -19.52 23.30 -1.55
C TYR A 271 -18.25 23.78 -2.24
N LEU A 272 -17.80 23.05 -3.28
CA LEU A 272 -16.56 23.37 -3.95
C LEU A 272 -16.68 24.71 -4.68
N GLN A 273 -15.88 25.68 -4.27
CA GLN A 273 -15.60 26.87 -5.04
C GLN A 273 -14.21 26.70 -5.65
N PRO A 274 -14.12 26.25 -6.92
CA PRO A 274 -12.81 26.00 -7.52
C PRO A 274 -12.04 27.33 -7.59
N PRO A 275 -10.84 27.43 -6.99
CA PRO A 275 -10.09 28.69 -6.94
C PRO A 275 -9.55 29.11 -8.31
N ARG A 276 -9.65 28.24 -9.32
CA ARG A 276 -9.20 28.43 -10.70
C ARG A 276 -9.87 27.40 -11.62
N GLU A 277 -9.76 27.62 -12.91
CA GLU A 277 -10.16 26.69 -13.96
C GLU A 277 -9.05 25.65 -14.24
N TYR A 278 -9.39 24.37 -14.20
CA TYR A 278 -8.49 23.24 -14.48
C TYR A 278 -8.60 22.76 -15.93
N ASP A 279 -7.52 22.19 -16.45
CA ASP A 279 -7.50 21.64 -17.81
C ASP A 279 -8.16 20.25 -17.88
N ILE A 280 -8.00 19.44 -16.82
CA ILE A 280 -8.61 18.12 -16.65
C ILE A 280 -9.20 18.02 -15.25
N VAL A 281 -10.45 17.60 -15.14
CA VAL A 281 -11.15 17.30 -13.89
C VAL A 281 -11.54 15.83 -13.89
N LEU A 282 -11.03 15.07 -12.92
CA LEU A 282 -11.30 13.66 -12.72
C LEU A 282 -12.38 13.50 -11.65
N VAL A 283 -13.45 12.80 -11.99
CA VAL A 283 -14.57 12.46 -11.10
C VAL A 283 -14.84 10.96 -11.21
N LEU A 284 -13.97 10.19 -10.57
CA LEU A 284 -13.87 8.74 -10.82
C LEU A 284 -14.55 7.95 -9.73
N ASN A 285 -15.65 7.26 -10.07
CA ASN A 285 -16.38 6.37 -9.15
C ASN A 285 -16.75 7.03 -7.82
N MET A 286 -17.08 8.33 -7.81
CA MET A 286 -17.47 9.03 -6.58
C MET A 286 -18.85 9.67 -6.62
N ILE A 287 -19.40 9.94 -7.82
CA ILE A 287 -20.63 10.76 -7.97
C ILE A 287 -21.89 10.17 -7.33
N HIS A 288 -21.90 8.89 -6.97
CA HIS A 288 -22.99 8.25 -6.24
C HIS A 288 -22.94 8.50 -4.73
N HIS A 289 -21.89 9.16 -4.23
CA HIS A 289 -21.73 9.51 -2.82
C HIS A 289 -22.11 10.96 -2.50
N VAL A 290 -22.44 11.77 -3.51
CA VAL A 290 -22.82 13.18 -3.30
C VAL A 290 -24.23 13.29 -2.74
N LYS A 291 -24.48 14.30 -1.91
CA LYS A 291 -25.81 14.52 -1.31
C LYS A 291 -26.68 15.33 -2.26
N ASN A 292 -26.10 16.33 -2.93
CA ASN A 292 -26.80 17.17 -3.89
C ASN A 292 -26.16 17.06 -5.27
N ILE A 293 -26.71 16.16 -6.10
CA ILE A 293 -26.18 15.89 -7.44
C ILE A 293 -26.18 17.13 -8.33
N ASP A 294 -27.21 17.98 -8.28
CA ASP A 294 -27.31 19.16 -9.13
C ASP A 294 -26.27 20.22 -8.75
N ALA A 295 -26.11 20.49 -7.46
CA ALA A 295 -25.08 21.42 -6.96
C ALA A 295 -23.67 20.90 -7.25
N SER A 296 -23.42 19.62 -6.97
CA SER A 296 -22.17 18.94 -7.30
C SER A 296 -21.81 19.05 -8.79
N LEU A 297 -22.75 18.74 -9.68
CA LEU A 297 -22.50 18.82 -11.13
C LEU A 297 -22.24 20.25 -11.59
N ALA A 298 -22.97 21.23 -11.06
CA ALA A 298 -22.70 22.64 -11.35
C ALA A 298 -21.26 23.05 -10.96
N HIS A 299 -20.80 22.66 -9.76
CA HIS A 299 -19.42 22.93 -9.34
C HIS A 299 -18.39 22.18 -10.19
N ILE A 300 -18.65 20.91 -10.54
CA ILE A 300 -17.76 20.11 -11.40
C ILE A 300 -17.60 20.77 -12.77
N PHE A 301 -18.69 21.08 -13.46
CA PHE A 301 -18.62 21.70 -14.79
C PHE A 301 -18.07 23.12 -14.75
N GLY A 302 -18.25 23.85 -13.64
CA GLY A 302 -17.61 25.15 -13.42
C GLY A 302 -16.11 25.07 -13.11
N SER A 303 -15.55 23.88 -12.84
CA SER A 303 -14.18 23.73 -12.37
C SER A 303 -13.13 23.53 -13.47
N GLY A 304 -13.50 23.17 -14.70
CA GLY A 304 -12.49 22.93 -15.72
C GLY A 304 -13.01 22.63 -17.11
N ARG A 305 -12.10 22.38 -18.05
CA ARG A 305 -12.41 22.36 -19.50
C ARG A 305 -12.64 20.97 -20.09
N THR A 306 -12.08 19.96 -19.44
CA THR A 306 -12.27 18.54 -19.77
C THR A 306 -12.69 17.83 -18.49
N ILE A 307 -13.90 17.30 -18.46
CA ILE A 307 -14.44 16.59 -17.29
C ILE A 307 -14.50 15.10 -17.63
N VAL A 308 -13.95 14.29 -16.74
CA VAL A 308 -13.86 12.84 -16.90
C VAL A 308 -14.63 12.20 -15.77
N PHE A 309 -15.63 11.40 -16.13
CA PHE A 309 -16.45 10.67 -15.18
C PHE A 309 -16.23 9.17 -15.33
N GLU A 310 -16.09 8.44 -14.23
CA GLU A 310 -16.31 6.99 -14.21
C GLU A 310 -17.59 6.67 -13.42
N ILE A 311 -18.63 6.23 -14.10
CA ILE A 311 -20.02 6.25 -13.58
C ILE A 311 -20.78 4.97 -13.89
N ASP A 312 -21.82 4.70 -13.12
CA ASP A 312 -22.84 3.74 -13.55
C ASP A 312 -23.65 4.37 -14.69
N LEU A 313 -24.01 3.57 -15.70
CA LEU A 313 -24.77 4.03 -16.86
C LEU A 313 -26.12 4.66 -16.51
N ALA A 314 -26.73 4.31 -15.38
CA ALA A 314 -27.94 4.98 -14.91
C ALA A 314 -27.74 6.49 -14.64
N GLN A 315 -26.49 6.94 -14.47
CA GLN A 315 -26.12 8.32 -14.16
C GLN A 315 -25.79 9.13 -15.42
N GLU A 316 -25.61 8.50 -16.59
CA GLU A 316 -25.23 9.18 -17.83
C GLU A 316 -26.22 10.30 -18.18
N GLY A 317 -27.53 10.00 -18.14
CA GLY A 317 -28.57 10.95 -18.58
C GLY A 317 -28.52 12.30 -17.85
N ILE A 318 -28.46 12.27 -16.51
CA ILE A 318 -28.39 13.50 -15.71
C ILE A 318 -27.07 14.25 -15.94
N ILE A 319 -25.96 13.54 -16.09
CA ILE A 319 -24.64 14.16 -16.35
C ILE A 319 -24.62 14.82 -17.73
N ILE A 320 -25.16 14.19 -18.76
CA ILE A 320 -25.23 14.75 -20.12
C ILE A 320 -26.15 15.97 -20.18
N GLN A 321 -27.28 15.94 -19.44
CA GLN A 321 -28.16 17.10 -19.33
C GLN A 321 -27.43 18.29 -18.70
N HIS A 322 -26.73 18.08 -17.59
CA HIS A 322 -25.94 19.13 -16.96
C HIS A 322 -24.77 19.60 -17.82
N ALA A 323 -24.10 18.68 -18.53
CA ALA A 323 -23.05 19.03 -19.48
C ALA A 323 -23.56 20.00 -20.54
N ALA A 324 -24.70 19.71 -21.16
CA ALA A 324 -25.31 20.57 -22.17
C ALA A 324 -25.67 21.96 -21.61
N ASN A 325 -26.23 22.02 -20.40
CA ASN A 325 -26.56 23.27 -19.72
C ASN A 325 -25.32 24.15 -19.45
N HIS A 326 -24.15 23.53 -19.28
CA HIS A 326 -22.87 24.22 -19.05
C HIS A 326 -22.01 24.30 -20.33
N GLY A 327 -22.56 23.97 -21.50
CA GLY A 327 -21.88 24.10 -22.79
C GLY A 327 -20.88 22.99 -23.12
N PHE A 328 -20.85 21.89 -22.37
CA PHE A 328 -19.97 20.75 -22.63
C PHE A 328 -20.60 19.75 -23.60
N GLN A 329 -19.74 19.07 -24.36
CA GLN A 329 -20.13 18.00 -25.26
C GLN A 329 -19.42 16.70 -24.91
N LEU A 330 -20.12 15.59 -25.04
CA LEU A 330 -19.53 14.27 -24.89
C LEU A 330 -18.68 13.93 -26.10
N THR A 331 -17.37 13.80 -25.91
CA THR A 331 -16.42 13.54 -27.00
C THR A 331 -15.99 12.09 -27.05
N THR A 332 -16.01 11.38 -25.92
CA THR A 332 -15.43 10.04 -25.82
C THR A 332 -16.14 9.19 -24.79
N ARG A 333 -16.31 7.90 -25.11
CA ARG A 333 -16.71 6.85 -24.17
C ARG A 333 -15.67 5.74 -24.16
N LEU A 334 -15.27 5.31 -22.97
CA LEU A 334 -14.37 4.20 -22.76
C LEU A 334 -15.06 3.13 -21.91
N ALA A 335 -14.76 1.86 -22.19
CA ALA A 335 -15.20 0.75 -21.35
C ALA A 335 -14.52 0.84 -19.98
N SER A 336 -15.27 0.82 -18.87
CA SER A 336 -14.68 0.62 -17.54
C SER A 336 -14.31 -0.86 -17.36
N HIS A 337 -13.32 -1.15 -16.51
CA HIS A 337 -13.09 -2.52 -16.04
C HIS A 337 -14.10 -2.96 -14.97
N ARG A 338 -14.84 -2.01 -14.39
CA ARG A 338 -15.86 -2.24 -13.38
C ARG A 338 -17.18 -2.62 -14.05
N GLU A 339 -17.85 -3.61 -13.49
CA GLU A 339 -19.14 -4.04 -14.00
C GLU A 339 -20.16 -2.90 -14.00
N THR A 340 -20.93 -2.84 -15.08
CA THR A 340 -22.00 -1.86 -15.34
C THR A 340 -21.61 -0.40 -15.41
N ARG A 341 -20.31 -0.09 -15.48
CA ARG A 341 -19.79 1.27 -15.53
C ARG A 341 -19.16 1.61 -16.88
N GLU A 342 -19.06 2.90 -17.13
CA GLU A 342 -18.34 3.47 -18.26
C GLU A 342 -17.47 4.64 -17.79
N ILE A 343 -16.54 5.04 -18.66
CA ILE A 343 -15.81 6.30 -18.51
C ILE A 343 -16.26 7.22 -19.64
N ILE A 344 -16.74 8.41 -19.30
CA ILE A 344 -17.13 9.44 -20.26
C ILE A 344 -16.22 10.66 -20.15
N ILE A 345 -15.85 11.22 -21.30
CA ILE A 345 -15.04 12.44 -21.39
C ILE A 345 -15.88 13.53 -22.05
N LEU A 346 -16.13 14.58 -21.28
CA LEU A 346 -16.91 15.75 -21.66
C LEU A 346 -15.98 16.93 -21.82
N LYS A 347 -16.18 17.72 -22.87
CA LYS A 347 -15.25 18.78 -23.24
C LYS A 347 -15.98 20.07 -23.58
N HIS A 348 -15.42 21.19 -23.14
CA HIS A 348 -15.89 22.50 -23.57
C HIS A 348 -15.42 22.75 -25.03
N PRO A 349 -16.30 23.13 -25.98
CA PRO A 349 -16.00 23.20 -27.41
C PRO A 349 -14.84 24.13 -27.78
N THR A 350 -14.60 25.16 -26.97
CA THR A 350 -13.50 26.12 -27.20
C THR A 350 -12.13 25.57 -26.79
N TYR A 351 -12.07 24.40 -26.14
CA TYR A 351 -10.83 23.81 -25.65
C TYR A 351 -10.38 22.64 -26.55
N GLN A 352 -9.23 22.79 -27.20
CA GLN A 352 -8.68 21.75 -28.07
C GLN A 352 -7.73 20.77 -27.38
N GLY A 353 -7.29 21.04 -26.14
CA GLY A 353 -6.27 20.25 -25.43
C GLY A 353 -6.71 18.88 -24.92
N ASN A 354 -5.73 18.08 -24.48
CA ASN A 354 -5.80 16.91 -23.61
C ASN A 354 -6.58 15.67 -24.05
N VAL A 355 -7.31 15.63 -25.17
CA VAL A 355 -7.96 14.40 -25.64
C VAL A 355 -7.19 13.81 -26.83
N ILE A 356 -6.76 12.57 -26.70
CA ILE A 356 -6.01 11.84 -27.73
C ILE A 356 -6.98 11.35 -28.81
N ARG A 357 -6.68 11.65 -30.08
CA ARG A 357 -7.58 11.36 -31.21
C ARG A 357 -7.68 9.88 -31.58
N SER A 358 -6.63 9.11 -31.33
CA SER A 358 -6.56 7.69 -31.69
C SER A 358 -6.54 6.82 -30.44
N ILE A 359 -7.74 6.45 -29.99
CA ILE A 359 -7.92 5.61 -28.81
C ILE A 359 -7.95 4.14 -29.23
N PRO A 360 -7.11 3.27 -28.62
CA PRO A 360 -7.10 1.84 -28.94
C PRO A 360 -8.49 1.21 -28.85
N SER A 361 -8.85 0.38 -29.85
CA SER A 361 -10.18 -0.23 -29.98
C SER A 361 -10.60 -1.04 -28.75
N GLN A 362 -9.63 -1.67 -28.06
CA GLN A 362 -9.86 -2.44 -26.84
C GLN A 362 -10.41 -1.62 -25.66
N TYR A 363 -10.24 -0.29 -25.68
CA TYR A 363 -10.72 0.62 -24.64
C TYR A 363 -12.01 1.34 -25.03
N GLN A 364 -12.42 1.27 -26.30
CA GLN A 364 -13.66 1.90 -26.77
C GLN A 364 -14.88 1.22 -26.13
N PHE A 365 -15.90 2.02 -25.82
CA PHE A 365 -17.12 1.51 -25.20
C PHE A 365 -17.96 0.66 -26.18
N ASP A 366 -18.38 -0.53 -25.74
CA ASP A 366 -19.22 -1.45 -26.52
C ASP A 366 -20.53 -1.75 -25.77
N TYR A 367 -21.64 -1.20 -26.28
CA TYR A 367 -22.99 -1.38 -25.73
C TYR A 367 -23.45 -2.84 -25.75
N ALA A 368 -23.05 -3.66 -26.73
CA ALA A 368 -23.44 -5.06 -26.80
C ALA A 368 -22.75 -5.85 -25.68
N ARG A 369 -21.45 -5.64 -25.50
CA ARG A 369 -20.66 -6.22 -24.40
C ARG A 369 -21.21 -5.82 -23.03
N TYR A 370 -21.57 -4.55 -22.86
CA TYR A 370 -22.21 -4.06 -21.63
C TYR A 370 -23.54 -4.75 -21.34
N ARG A 371 -24.46 -4.81 -22.32
CA ARG A 371 -25.79 -5.44 -22.12
C ARG A 371 -25.65 -6.89 -21.65
N LEU A 372 -24.68 -7.62 -22.20
CA LEU A 372 -24.34 -8.97 -21.76
C LEU A 372 -23.84 -9.01 -20.30
N GLN A 373 -22.96 -8.09 -19.89
CA GLN A 373 -22.50 -8.01 -18.50
C GLN A 373 -23.64 -7.66 -17.53
N LYS A 374 -24.46 -6.67 -17.87
CA LYS A 374 -25.62 -6.27 -17.06
C LYS A 374 -26.61 -7.42 -16.90
N LEU A 375 -26.98 -8.09 -18.00
CA LEU A 375 -27.86 -9.25 -17.96
C LEU A 375 -27.30 -10.36 -17.07
N LYS A 376 -26.00 -10.67 -17.17
CA LYS A 376 -25.34 -11.65 -16.29
C LYS A 376 -25.44 -11.25 -14.82
N LYS A 377 -25.22 -9.98 -14.50
CA LYS A 377 -25.34 -9.43 -13.13
C LYS A 377 -26.78 -9.52 -12.62
N ASP A 378 -27.75 -9.11 -13.42
CA ASP A 378 -29.18 -9.15 -13.08
C ASP A 378 -29.65 -10.59 -12.83
N ILE A 379 -29.20 -11.54 -13.66
CA ILE A 379 -29.44 -12.98 -13.46
C ILE A 379 -28.80 -13.47 -12.16
N LYS A 380 -27.53 -13.12 -11.89
CA LYS A 380 -26.81 -13.54 -10.67
C LYS A 380 -27.47 -12.99 -9.40
N SER A 381 -27.84 -11.70 -9.39
CA SER A 381 -28.55 -11.08 -8.27
C SER A 381 -29.93 -11.69 -8.07
N SER A 382 -30.67 -11.96 -9.14
CA SER A 382 -31.99 -12.63 -9.08
C SER A 382 -31.88 -14.06 -8.58
N ALA A 383 -30.83 -14.80 -8.96
CA ALA A 383 -30.56 -16.16 -8.49
C ALA A 383 -30.10 -16.22 -7.02
N MET A 384 -29.50 -15.14 -6.49
CA MET A 384 -29.20 -15.02 -5.06
C MET A 384 -30.44 -14.67 -4.22
N LEU A 385 -31.32 -13.80 -4.74
CA LEU A 385 -32.56 -13.38 -4.07
C LEU A 385 -33.65 -14.46 -4.11
N TYR A 386 -33.64 -15.32 -5.12
CA TYR A 386 -34.55 -16.43 -5.25
C TYR A 386 -33.76 -17.74 -5.38
N PRO A 387 -33.72 -18.58 -4.33
CA PRO A 387 -33.16 -19.91 -4.44
C PRO A 387 -33.77 -20.58 -5.67
N ILE A 388 -32.99 -21.29 -6.49
CA ILE A 388 -33.45 -21.97 -7.72
C ILE A 388 -34.78 -22.73 -7.51
N LYS A 389 -35.03 -23.26 -6.30
CA LYS A 389 -36.29 -23.88 -5.87
C LYS A 389 -37.52 -22.96 -5.99
N TYR A 390 -37.40 -21.67 -5.73
CA TYR A 390 -38.48 -20.68 -5.81
C TYR A 390 -38.83 -20.33 -7.27
N LEU A 391 -37.83 -20.16 -8.13
CA LEU A 391 -38.03 -19.95 -9.57
C LEU A 391 -38.66 -21.20 -10.23
N VAL A 392 -38.22 -22.40 -9.86
CA VAL A 392 -38.85 -23.66 -10.29
C VAL A 392 -40.30 -23.78 -9.78
N ARG A 393 -40.59 -23.29 -8.57
CA ARG A 393 -41.96 -23.28 -8.00
C ARG A 393 -42.88 -22.31 -8.75
N LEU A 394 -42.42 -21.09 -9.04
CA LEU A 394 -43.16 -20.11 -9.84
C LEU A 394 -43.41 -20.61 -11.27
N TYR A 395 -42.40 -21.21 -11.92
CA TYR A 395 -42.56 -21.81 -13.24
C TYR A 395 -43.59 -22.95 -13.25
N ARG A 396 -43.56 -23.83 -12.24
CA ARG A 396 -44.57 -24.91 -12.08
C ARG A 396 -45.98 -24.35 -11.80
N GLN A 397 -46.08 -23.20 -11.14
CA GLN A 397 -47.34 -22.54 -10.82
C GLN A 397 -47.93 -21.84 -12.05
N TRP A 398 -47.09 -21.18 -12.86
CA TRP A 398 -47.46 -20.65 -14.16
C TRP A 398 -47.95 -21.75 -15.12
N LYS A 399 -47.22 -22.86 -15.23
CA LYS A 399 -47.60 -24.02 -16.06
C LYS A 399 -48.89 -24.74 -15.60
N ARG A 400 -49.37 -24.52 -14.37
CA ARG A 400 -50.65 -25.03 -13.89
C ARG A 400 -51.83 -24.10 -14.18
N ASN A 401 -51.54 -22.82 -14.43
CA ASN A 401 -52.52 -21.77 -14.68
C ASN A 401 -52.53 -21.29 -16.15
N SER A 402 -51.70 -21.91 -16.99
CA SER A 402 -51.67 -21.80 -18.46
C SER A 402 -52.10 -23.14 -19.02
#